data_AF-A0A814KPW0-F1
#
_entry.id   AF-A0A814KPW0-F1
#
_cell.length_a   1.000
_cell.length_b   1.000
_cell.length_c   1.000
_cell.angle_alpha   90.00
_cell.angle_beta   90.00
_cell.angle_gamma   90.00
#
_symmetry.space_group_name_H-M   'P 1'
#
loop_
_entity.id
_entity.type
_entity.pdbx_description
1 polymer ?
#
loop_
_entity_poly.entity_id
_entity_poly.type
_entity_poly.pdbx_seq_one_letter_code
_entity_poly.pdbx_strand_id
1 'polypeptide(L)'
;MVFCSLIALGTYIFDAYYFMIHAINGTDPGRFEGLISTILIIFVYMQFCIPIRQKSLLTIFFLVLWILHVAGHVGYLVAFIYIGNRYGIVTFALWIFGSTIYTIGLIYYRVILGRYHYIQIRNKHFFHFISQLEIILAIYISIYGLSEIQTISRSNVAFFLLFDFFTGDYDRFHGLLIKVVLHIFVASVTASVTLEFIFVSVRLHGYENASYILDVVSAYIFFLFIFLQFHHVNFKPEEPKRQRGNAPPVGTSYTTTLGRIIVPRPAYTKTTRRRR
;
A
#
# COMPACT_ATOMS: atom_id res chain seq x y z
N MET A 1 0.64 -0.38 11.54
CA MET A 1 0.76 0.59 10.42
C MET A 1 1.85 1.61 10.65
N VAL A 2 1.69 2.64 11.49
CA VAL A 2 2.72 3.68 11.74
C VAL A 2 4.10 3.06 12.02
N PHE A 3 4.17 2.17 13.00
CA PHE A 3 5.42 1.49 13.37
C PHE A 3 5.93 0.55 12.27
N CYS A 4 5.03 -0.14 11.56
CA CYS A 4 5.40 -1.03 10.45
C CYS A 4 6.07 -0.25 9.30
N SER A 5 5.55 0.93 8.95
CA SER A 5 6.16 1.79 7.93
C SER A 5 7.53 2.31 8.35
N LEU A 6 7.70 2.64 9.64
CA LEU A 6 9.00 3.05 10.18
C LEU A 6 10.02 1.91 10.18
N ILE A 7 9.62 0.71 10.62
CA ILE A 7 10.49 -0.48 10.56
C ILE A 7 10.85 -0.79 9.11
N ALA A 8 9.89 -0.78 8.20
CA ALA A 8 10.12 -1.07 6.79
C ALA A 8 11.18 -0.12 6.19
N LEU A 9 11.06 1.18 6.45
CA LEU A 9 12.06 2.15 6.01
C LEU A 9 13.40 1.97 6.73
N GLY A 10 13.40 1.63 8.01
CA GLY A 10 14.63 1.30 8.74
C GLY A 10 15.37 0.11 8.12
N THR A 11 14.65 -0.96 7.78
CA THR A 11 15.22 -2.13 7.09
C THR A 11 15.68 -1.80 5.67
N TYR A 12 14.97 -0.91 4.97
CA TYR A 12 15.36 -0.45 3.64
C TYR A 12 16.64 0.40 3.67
N ILE A 13 16.78 1.29 4.65
CA ILE A 13 18.00 2.08 4.84
C ILE A 13 19.16 1.15 5.19
N PHE A 14 18.98 0.25 6.14
CA PHE A 14 20.04 -0.69 6.53
C PHE A 14 20.55 -1.47 5.32
N ASP A 15 19.62 -2.01 4.52
CA ASP A 15 19.91 -2.74 3.29
C ASP A 15 20.64 -1.88 2.23
N ALA A 16 20.18 -0.65 2.00
CA ALA A 16 20.81 0.27 1.06
C ALA A 16 22.27 0.60 1.42
N TYR A 17 22.53 0.85 2.71
CA TYR A 17 23.86 1.19 3.19
C TYR A 17 24.77 -0.04 3.30
N TYR A 18 24.20 -1.21 3.59
CA TYR A 18 24.92 -2.47 3.50
C TYR A 18 25.40 -2.72 2.06
N PHE A 19 24.52 -2.59 1.07
CA PHE A 19 24.86 -2.68 -0.35
C PHE A 19 25.94 -1.66 -0.74
N MET A 20 25.79 -0.41 -0.32
CA MET A 20 26.76 0.65 -0.59
C MET A 20 28.15 0.31 -0.05
N ILE A 21 28.27 -0.18 1.18
CA ILE A 21 29.56 -0.54 1.77
C ILE A 21 30.20 -1.70 1.00
N HIS A 22 29.42 -2.72 0.65
CA HIS A 22 29.92 -3.87 -0.11
C HIS A 22 30.36 -3.50 -1.53
N ALA A 23 29.59 -2.63 -2.19
CA ALA A 23 29.93 -2.05 -3.48
C ALA A 23 31.25 -1.25 -3.43
N ILE A 24 31.42 -0.41 -2.41
CA ILE A 24 32.63 0.40 -2.22
C ILE A 24 33.86 -0.48 -1.94
N ASN A 25 33.70 -1.54 -1.15
CA ASN A 25 34.79 -2.43 -0.78
C ASN A 25 35.11 -3.49 -1.84
N GLY A 26 34.38 -3.52 -2.97
CA GLY A 26 34.58 -4.51 -4.03
C GLY A 26 34.28 -5.95 -3.60
N THR A 27 33.41 -6.11 -2.60
CA THR A 27 33.01 -7.42 -2.06
C THR A 27 31.60 -7.76 -2.50
N ASP A 28 31.34 -9.01 -2.88
CA ASP A 28 30.00 -9.43 -3.25
C ASP A 28 29.04 -9.28 -2.05
N PRO A 29 27.90 -8.59 -2.23
CA PRO A 29 26.87 -8.57 -1.21
C PRO A 29 26.31 -9.99 -0.98
N GLY A 30 26.02 -10.33 0.28
CA GLY A 30 25.58 -11.67 0.64
C GLY A 30 24.27 -12.11 -0.03
N ARG A 31 24.10 -13.43 -0.22
CA ARG A 31 22.95 -14.07 -0.92
C ARG A 31 21.55 -13.81 -0.32
N PHE A 32 21.40 -13.07 0.76
CA PHE A 32 20.09 -12.74 1.34
C PHE A 32 19.87 -11.23 1.45
N GLU A 33 20.76 -10.45 0.82
CA GLU A 33 20.67 -9.01 0.82
C GLU A 33 19.32 -8.55 0.23
N GLY A 34 18.66 -7.67 0.97
CA GLY A 34 17.39 -7.07 0.62
C GLY A 34 16.17 -7.95 0.66
N LEU A 35 16.25 -9.20 1.12
CA LEU A 35 15.05 -10.03 1.30
C LEU A 35 14.08 -9.38 2.30
N ILE A 36 14.60 -8.96 3.46
CA ILE A 36 13.78 -8.35 4.51
C ILE A 36 13.24 -6.98 4.07
N SER A 37 14.06 -6.17 3.41
CA SER A 37 13.63 -4.85 2.92
C SER A 37 12.55 -4.98 1.84
N THR A 38 12.70 -5.93 0.92
CA THR A 38 11.73 -6.29 -0.14
C THR A 38 10.36 -6.62 0.43
N ILE A 39 10.34 -7.41 1.49
CA ILE A 39 9.08 -7.87 2.07
C ILE A 39 8.39 -6.75 2.83
N LEU A 40 9.17 -5.95 3.55
CA LEU A 40 8.62 -4.87 4.37
C LEU A 40 8.28 -3.63 3.55
N ILE A 41 8.80 -3.45 2.33
CA ILE A 41 8.57 -2.29 1.47
C ILE A 41 7.08 -2.03 1.21
N ILE A 42 6.24 -3.06 1.28
CA ILE A 42 4.79 -2.93 1.18
C ILE A 42 4.20 -1.95 2.20
N PHE A 43 4.75 -1.92 3.42
CA PHE A 43 4.30 -1.01 4.47
C PHE A 43 4.70 0.44 4.19
N VAL A 44 5.69 0.68 3.32
CA VAL A 44 6.04 2.01 2.80
C VAL A 44 4.93 2.51 1.89
N TYR A 45 4.42 1.66 0.99
CA TYR A 45 3.33 2.01 0.09
C TYR A 45 2.00 2.19 0.83
N MET A 46 1.74 1.44 1.90
CA MET A 46 0.53 1.56 2.73
C MET A 46 0.50 2.81 3.63
N GLN A 47 1.48 3.72 3.54
CA GLN A 47 1.51 4.93 4.37
C GLN A 47 0.28 5.85 4.23
N PHE A 48 -0.39 5.83 3.06
CA PHE A 48 -1.62 6.63 2.85
C PHE A 48 -2.79 6.17 3.75
N CYS A 49 -2.75 4.92 4.24
CA CYS A 49 -3.78 4.29 5.07
C CYS A 49 -3.70 4.62 6.56
N ILE A 50 -2.77 5.48 6.97
CA ILE A 50 -2.47 5.66 8.39
C ILE A 50 -3.63 6.35 9.14
N PRO A 51 -4.02 5.82 10.33
CA PRO A 51 -5.17 6.30 11.09
C PRO A 51 -4.85 7.52 11.98
N ILE A 52 -3.93 8.39 11.58
CA ILE A 52 -3.64 9.64 12.31
C ILE A 52 -4.67 10.68 11.91
N ARG A 53 -5.45 11.17 12.88
CA ARG A 53 -6.47 12.21 12.66
C ARG A 53 -5.93 13.63 12.78
N GLN A 54 -4.93 13.82 13.64
CA GLN A 54 -4.35 15.14 13.89
C GLN A 54 -3.47 15.57 12.71
N LYS A 55 -3.82 16.70 12.09
CA LYS A 55 -3.15 17.21 10.88
C LYS A 55 -1.65 17.45 11.08
N SER A 56 -1.26 18.12 12.15
CA SER A 56 0.16 18.41 12.45
C SER A 56 0.99 17.14 12.60
N LEU A 57 0.48 16.17 13.38
CA LEU A 57 1.14 14.89 13.60
C LEU A 57 1.23 14.07 12.31
N LEU A 58 0.19 14.10 11.47
CA LEU A 58 0.19 13.45 10.17
C LEU A 58 1.22 14.07 9.21
N THR A 59 1.35 15.40 9.17
CA THR A 59 2.36 16.09 8.36
C THR A 59 3.77 15.72 8.82
N ILE A 60 4.04 15.82 10.11
CA ILE A 60 5.35 15.43 10.69
C ILE A 60 5.66 13.99 10.32
N PHE A 61 4.68 13.10 10.46
CA PHE A 61 4.84 11.70 10.13
C PHE A 61 5.19 11.48 8.64
N PHE A 62 4.49 12.12 7.70
CA PHE A 62 4.82 12.02 6.28
C PHE A 62 6.19 12.61 5.94
N LEU A 63 6.58 13.72 6.58
CA LEU A 63 7.91 14.29 6.41
C LEU A 63 9.01 13.34 6.91
N VAL A 64 8.82 12.73 8.07
CA VAL A 64 9.76 11.72 8.61
C VAL A 64 9.87 10.53 7.66
N LEU A 65 8.75 9.98 7.18
CA LEU A 65 8.79 8.88 6.21
C LEU A 65 9.50 9.29 4.91
N TRP A 66 9.26 10.50 4.41
CA TRP A 66 9.93 10.99 3.20
C TRP A 66 11.44 11.10 3.39
N ILE A 67 11.90 11.68 4.51
CA ILE A 67 13.33 11.78 4.81
C ILE A 67 13.97 10.39 4.86
N LEU A 68 13.35 9.45 5.58
CA LEU A 68 13.86 8.09 5.69
C LEU A 68 13.88 7.37 4.33
N HIS A 69 12.84 7.54 3.53
CA HIS A 69 12.76 6.95 2.19
C HIS A 69 13.82 7.50 1.25
N VAL A 70 14.00 8.83 1.22
CA VAL A 70 15.05 9.49 0.42
C VAL A 70 16.44 9.05 0.89
N ALA A 71 16.69 8.92 2.19
CA ALA A 71 17.96 8.43 2.71
C ALA A 71 18.31 7.03 2.18
N GLY A 72 17.34 6.10 2.18
CA GLY A 72 17.53 4.76 1.60
C GLY A 72 17.85 4.79 0.10
N HIS A 73 17.11 5.59 -0.68
CA HIS A 73 17.38 5.74 -2.12
C HIS A 73 18.73 6.38 -2.40
N VAL A 74 19.16 7.35 -1.59
CA VAL A 74 20.47 7.99 -1.72
C VAL A 74 21.59 6.99 -1.45
N GLY A 75 21.46 6.10 -0.47
CA GLY A 75 22.43 5.02 -0.23
C GLY A 75 22.64 4.14 -1.46
N TYR A 76 21.54 3.67 -2.07
CA TYR A 76 21.61 2.92 -3.33
C TYR A 76 22.17 3.74 -4.49
N LEU A 77 21.77 5.00 -4.63
CA LEU A 77 22.27 5.90 -5.67
C LEU A 77 23.79 6.03 -5.62
N VAL A 78 24.34 6.26 -4.42
CA VAL A 78 25.80 6.36 -4.21
C VAL A 78 26.50 5.04 -4.56
N ALA A 79 25.92 3.89 -4.17
CA ALA A 79 26.45 2.58 -4.53
C ALA A 79 26.53 2.39 -6.05
N PHE A 80 25.47 2.73 -6.79
CA PHE A 80 25.45 2.61 -8.25
C PHE A 80 26.35 3.63 -8.96
N ILE A 81 26.56 4.81 -8.38
CA ILE A 81 27.58 5.76 -8.85
C ILE A 81 28.97 5.13 -8.74
N TYR A 82 29.28 4.48 -7.62
CA TYR A 82 30.58 3.85 -7.40
C TYR A 82 30.83 2.67 -8.35
N ILE A 83 29.81 1.81 -8.56
CA ILE A 83 29.89 0.68 -9.49
C ILE A 83 29.89 1.14 -10.98
N GLY A 84 29.53 2.40 -11.25
CA GLY A 84 29.42 2.94 -12.61
C GLY A 84 28.18 2.46 -13.38
N ASN A 85 27.16 1.94 -12.69
CA ASN A 85 25.92 1.47 -13.31
C ASN A 85 24.97 2.64 -13.62
N ARG A 86 25.05 3.14 -14.87
CA ARG A 86 24.23 4.26 -15.35
C ARG A 86 22.72 4.04 -15.23
N TYR A 87 22.25 2.82 -15.47
CA TYR A 87 20.81 2.50 -15.40
C TYR A 87 20.30 2.51 -13.96
N GLY A 88 21.08 1.96 -13.02
CA GLY A 88 20.79 2.04 -11.58
C GLY A 88 20.71 3.49 -11.12
N ILE A 89 21.65 4.34 -11.54
CA ILE A 89 21.65 5.78 -11.20
C ILE A 89 20.36 6.47 -11.66
N VAL A 90 20.00 6.31 -12.94
CA VAL A 90 18.79 6.93 -13.50
C VAL A 90 17.54 6.42 -12.80
N THR A 91 17.47 5.11 -12.56
CA THR A 91 16.33 4.46 -11.90
C THR A 91 16.11 5.03 -10.50
N PHE A 92 17.14 5.03 -9.65
CA PHE A 92 17.02 5.53 -8.29
C PHE A 92 16.77 7.05 -8.23
N ALA A 93 17.30 7.82 -9.18
CA ALA A 93 16.96 9.24 -9.31
C ALA A 93 15.45 9.43 -9.62
N LEU A 94 14.89 8.65 -10.55
CA LEU A 94 13.46 8.66 -10.85
C LEU A 94 12.61 8.21 -9.65
N TRP A 95 13.10 7.26 -8.85
CA TRP A 95 12.43 6.86 -7.59
C TRP A 95 12.39 7.98 -6.54
N ILE A 96 13.50 8.69 -6.35
CA ILE A 96 13.55 9.85 -5.45
C ILE A 96 12.55 10.93 -5.91
N PHE A 97 12.54 11.22 -7.21
CA PHE A 97 11.62 12.19 -7.78
C PHE A 97 10.15 11.78 -7.59
N GLY A 98 9.80 10.55 -7.96
CA GLY A 98 8.44 10.02 -7.86
C GLY A 98 7.95 9.95 -6.41
N SER A 99 8.79 9.49 -5.49
CA SER A 99 8.43 9.42 -4.07
C SER A 99 8.26 10.81 -3.43
N THR A 100 9.01 11.80 -3.89
CA THR A 100 8.84 13.20 -3.45
C THR A 100 7.51 13.77 -3.92
N ILE A 101 7.17 13.60 -5.20
CA ILE A 101 5.85 14.00 -5.73
C ILE A 101 4.73 13.27 -4.99
N TYR A 102 4.88 11.97 -4.76
CA TYR A 102 3.89 11.16 -4.07
C TYR A 102 3.64 11.69 -2.65
N THR A 103 4.68 11.95 -1.87
CA THR A 103 4.52 12.47 -0.50
C THR A 103 3.91 13.86 -0.48
N ILE A 104 4.33 14.76 -1.37
CA ILE A 104 3.72 16.10 -1.51
C ILE A 104 2.22 15.96 -1.80
N GLY A 105 1.85 15.08 -2.73
CA GLY A 105 0.46 14.79 -3.06
C GLY A 105 -0.31 14.25 -1.85
N LEU A 106 0.25 13.32 -1.08
CA LEU A 106 -0.39 12.78 0.12
C LEU A 106 -0.64 13.86 1.19
N ILE A 107 0.34 14.73 1.42
CA ILE A 107 0.19 15.88 2.33
C ILE A 107 -0.92 16.80 1.81
N TYR A 108 -0.93 17.12 0.50
CA TYR A 108 -1.97 17.94 -0.09
C TYR A 108 -3.38 17.35 0.07
N TYR A 109 -3.56 16.07 -0.27
CA TYR A 109 -4.87 15.43 -0.18
C TYR A 109 -5.34 15.20 1.26
N ARG A 110 -4.47 14.75 2.17
CA ARG A 110 -4.90 14.38 3.54
C ARG A 110 -4.83 15.51 4.54
N VAL A 111 -3.83 16.39 4.45
CA VAL A 111 -3.63 17.47 5.43
C VAL A 111 -4.38 18.72 5.00
N ILE A 112 -4.15 19.18 3.76
CA ILE A 112 -4.72 20.44 3.27
C ILE A 112 -6.20 20.25 2.94
N LEU A 113 -6.52 19.33 2.01
CA LEU A 113 -7.91 19.06 1.62
C LEU A 113 -8.71 18.28 2.65
N GLY A 114 -8.05 17.66 3.65
CA GLY A 114 -8.72 16.90 4.70
C GLY A 114 -9.47 15.66 4.18
N ARG A 115 -9.08 15.13 3.01
CA ARG A 115 -9.74 13.96 2.42
C ARG A 115 -9.21 12.68 3.05
N TYR A 116 -10.14 11.77 3.31
CA TYR A 116 -9.84 10.41 3.77
C TYR A 116 -9.91 9.47 2.56
N HIS A 117 -9.02 8.48 2.52
CA HIS A 117 -9.09 7.41 1.52
C HIS A 117 -10.38 6.59 1.73
N TYR A 118 -11.00 6.13 0.65
CA TYR A 118 -12.25 5.35 0.72
C TYR A 118 -12.04 3.88 1.12
N ILE A 119 -10.84 3.34 0.86
CA ILE A 119 -10.45 2.01 1.32
C ILE A 119 -9.69 2.15 2.63
N GLN A 120 -10.39 2.00 3.75
CA GLN A 120 -9.73 1.87 5.05
C GLN A 120 -9.25 0.44 5.23
N ILE A 121 -7.95 0.24 5.45
CA ILE A 121 -7.41 -1.07 5.85
C ILE A 121 -8.05 -1.44 7.19
N ARG A 122 -9.05 -2.33 7.19
CA ARG A 122 -9.56 -2.92 8.43
C ARG A 122 -8.55 -3.94 8.95
N ASN A 123 -8.47 -4.11 10.27
CA ASN A 123 -7.57 -5.06 10.92
C ASN A 123 -7.64 -6.48 10.32
N LYS A 124 -8.83 -6.92 9.88
CA LYS A 124 -9.01 -8.22 9.21
C LYS A 124 -8.19 -8.34 7.91
N HIS A 125 -8.14 -7.29 7.09
CA HIS A 125 -7.33 -7.29 5.86
C HIS A 125 -5.84 -7.25 6.19
N PHE A 126 -5.45 -6.55 7.26
CA PHE A 126 -4.05 -6.53 7.71
C PHE A 126 -3.54 -7.90 8.18
N PHE A 127 -4.35 -8.65 8.95
CA PHE A 127 -3.97 -10.01 9.36
C PHE A 127 -3.95 -10.99 8.19
N HIS A 128 -4.91 -10.90 7.27
CA HIS A 128 -4.90 -11.72 6.06
C HIS A 128 -3.65 -11.43 5.21
N PHE A 129 -3.32 -10.15 5.07
CA PHE A 129 -2.14 -9.67 4.37
C PHE A 129 -0.83 -10.17 5.00
N ILE A 130 -0.69 -10.12 6.33
CA ILE A 130 0.48 -10.68 7.04
C ILE A 130 0.57 -12.20 6.80
N SER A 131 -0.55 -12.92 6.85
CA SER A 131 -0.58 -14.37 6.63
C SER A 131 -0.19 -14.75 5.20
N GLN A 132 -0.60 -13.98 4.19
CA GLN A 132 -0.16 -14.20 2.80
C GLN A 132 1.33 -13.88 2.62
N LEU A 133 1.82 -12.85 3.31
CA LEU A 133 3.23 -12.45 3.28
C LEU A 133 4.15 -13.54 3.88
N GLU A 134 3.68 -14.32 4.86
CA GLU A 134 4.37 -15.49 5.40
C GLU A 134 4.50 -16.63 4.37
N ILE A 135 3.42 -16.93 3.63
CA ILE A 135 3.42 -17.96 2.57
C ILE A 135 4.33 -17.53 1.41
N ILE A 136 4.24 -16.26 1.01
CA ILE A 136 5.11 -15.71 -0.04
C ILE A 136 6.56 -15.73 0.41
N LEU A 137 6.87 -15.34 1.65
CA LEU A 137 8.22 -15.43 2.23
C LEU A 137 8.74 -16.87 2.16
N ALA A 138 7.93 -17.87 2.52
CA ALA A 138 8.33 -19.28 2.46
C ALA A 138 8.70 -19.75 1.05
N ILE A 139 7.94 -19.31 0.03
CA ILE A 139 8.23 -19.61 -1.38
C ILE A 139 9.46 -18.83 -1.86
N TYR A 140 9.57 -17.56 -1.48
CA TYR A 140 10.65 -16.68 -1.92
C TYR A 140 12.00 -17.01 -1.29
N ILE A 141 12.06 -17.51 -0.05
CA ILE A 141 13.32 -17.98 0.55
C ILE A 141 13.97 -19.06 -0.34
N SER A 142 13.16 -19.97 -0.89
CA SER A 142 13.66 -21.01 -1.80
C SER A 142 14.14 -20.46 -3.14
N ILE A 143 13.53 -19.38 -3.63
CA ILE A 143 13.90 -18.72 -4.90
C ILE A 143 15.14 -17.84 -4.72
N TYR A 144 15.26 -17.09 -3.61
CA TYR A 144 16.44 -16.29 -3.29
C TYR A 144 17.72 -17.13 -3.10
N GLY A 145 17.57 -18.41 -2.73
CA GLY A 145 18.70 -19.36 -2.70
C GLY A 145 19.38 -19.59 -4.06
N LEU A 146 18.71 -19.27 -5.17
CA LEU A 146 19.24 -19.26 -6.53
C LEU A 146 19.68 -17.82 -6.84
N SER A 147 20.94 -17.51 -6.54
CA SER A 147 21.53 -16.18 -6.26
C SER A 147 21.46 -15.08 -7.33
N GLU A 148 20.67 -15.19 -8.39
CA GLU A 148 20.72 -14.28 -9.54
C GLU A 148 19.46 -13.42 -9.75
N ILE A 149 18.42 -13.63 -8.94
CA ILE A 149 17.09 -12.97 -9.09
C ILE A 149 16.94 -11.79 -8.10
N GLN A 150 18.02 -11.34 -7.44
CA GLN A 150 17.88 -10.68 -6.12
C GLN A 150 17.56 -9.18 -6.12
N THR A 151 17.84 -8.45 -7.20
CA THR A 151 17.82 -6.97 -7.19
C THR A 151 16.62 -6.36 -7.93
N ILE A 152 16.06 -7.02 -8.93
CA ILE A 152 14.99 -6.47 -9.77
C ILE A 152 13.60 -6.86 -9.23
N SER A 153 13.43 -8.10 -8.76
CA SER A 153 12.14 -8.61 -8.28
C SER A 153 11.56 -7.89 -7.05
N ARG A 154 12.35 -7.07 -6.34
CA ARG A 154 12.00 -6.53 -5.01
C ARG A 154 10.71 -5.72 -5.01
N SER A 155 10.57 -4.78 -5.93
CA SER A 155 9.38 -3.93 -6.01
C SER A 155 8.18 -4.69 -6.57
N ASN A 156 8.42 -5.64 -7.49
CA ASN A 156 7.37 -6.44 -8.12
C ASN A 156 6.62 -7.33 -7.13
N VAL A 157 7.32 -7.93 -6.15
CA VAL A 157 6.65 -8.72 -5.09
C VAL A 157 5.68 -7.84 -4.30
N ALA A 158 6.16 -6.66 -3.89
CA ALA A 158 5.34 -5.71 -3.15
C ALA A 158 4.16 -5.21 -3.99
N PHE A 159 4.36 -4.95 -5.27
CA PHE A 159 3.28 -4.54 -6.16
C PHE A 159 2.25 -5.64 -6.39
N PHE A 160 2.67 -6.89 -6.51
CA PHE A 160 1.76 -8.03 -6.62
C PHE A 160 0.92 -8.21 -5.34
N LEU A 161 1.55 -8.10 -4.18
CA LEU A 161 0.88 -8.13 -2.88
C LEU A 161 -0.10 -6.95 -2.70
N LEU A 162 0.28 -5.75 -3.15
CA LEU A 162 -0.61 -4.59 -3.15
C LEU A 162 -1.80 -4.80 -4.10
N PHE A 163 -1.56 -5.37 -5.27
CA PHE A 163 -2.62 -5.73 -6.20
C PHE A 163 -3.63 -6.68 -5.55
N ASP A 164 -3.18 -7.79 -4.96
CA ASP A 164 -4.06 -8.75 -4.28
C ASP A 164 -4.86 -8.10 -3.14
N PHE A 165 -4.24 -7.15 -2.43
CA PHE A 165 -4.95 -6.34 -1.46
C PHE A 165 -6.09 -5.51 -2.10
N PHE A 166 -5.87 -4.87 -3.24
CA PHE A 166 -6.86 -4.00 -3.89
C PHE A 166 -7.94 -4.76 -4.68
N THR A 167 -7.65 -5.96 -5.18
CA THR A 167 -8.66 -6.81 -5.82
C THR A 167 -9.75 -7.25 -4.84
N GLY A 168 -9.41 -7.43 -3.57
CA GLY A 168 -10.38 -7.73 -2.51
C GLY A 168 -11.49 -6.68 -2.34
N ASP A 169 -11.24 -5.44 -2.76
CA ASP A 169 -12.21 -4.33 -2.75
C ASP A 169 -12.70 -3.95 -4.17
N TYR A 170 -12.41 -4.75 -5.21
CA TYR A 170 -12.66 -4.41 -6.60
C TYR A 170 -14.13 -4.05 -6.90
N ASP A 171 -15.08 -4.74 -6.25
CA ASP A 171 -16.52 -4.51 -6.42
C ASP A 171 -16.97 -3.10 -6.01
N ARG A 172 -16.18 -2.44 -5.17
CA ARG A 172 -16.41 -1.07 -4.70
C ARG A 172 -15.95 -0.02 -5.72
N PHE A 173 -15.06 -0.38 -6.64
CA PHE A 173 -14.64 0.50 -7.71
C PHE A 173 -15.79 0.68 -8.71
N HIS A 174 -16.28 1.90 -8.82
CA HIS A 174 -17.30 2.28 -9.79
C HIS A 174 -16.68 2.98 -11.00
N GLY A 175 -15.71 3.85 -10.79
CA GLY A 175 -15.09 4.65 -11.85
C GLY A 175 -14.39 3.78 -12.89
N LEU A 176 -14.64 4.05 -14.17
CA LEU A 176 -13.91 3.39 -15.27
C LEU A 176 -12.40 3.64 -15.16
N LEU A 177 -12.00 4.87 -14.82
CA LEU A 177 -10.61 5.27 -14.72
C LEU A 177 -9.83 4.46 -13.67
N ILE A 178 -10.37 4.29 -12.45
CA ILE A 178 -9.68 3.53 -11.39
C ILE A 178 -9.53 2.05 -11.77
N LYS A 179 -10.50 1.47 -12.50
CA LYS A 179 -10.41 0.10 -13.01
C LYS A 179 -9.36 -0.03 -14.09
N VAL A 180 -9.33 0.88 -15.07
CA VAL A 180 -8.32 0.89 -16.14
C VAL A 180 -6.92 1.04 -15.56
N VAL A 181 -6.73 1.99 -14.64
CA VAL A 181 -5.43 2.19 -13.98
C VAL A 181 -4.99 0.95 -13.21
N LEU A 182 -5.90 0.26 -12.50
CA LEU A 182 -5.58 -1.01 -11.83
C LEU A 182 -5.16 -2.10 -12.83
N HIS A 183 -5.82 -2.21 -13.99
CA HIS A 183 -5.45 -3.20 -15.01
C HIS A 183 -4.08 -2.90 -15.63
N ILE A 184 -3.82 -1.62 -15.96
CA ILE A 184 -2.53 -1.20 -16.50
C ILE A 184 -1.41 -1.47 -15.49
N PHE A 185 -1.65 -1.20 -14.20
CA PHE A 185 -0.71 -1.53 -13.12
C PHE A 185 -0.38 -3.03 -13.08
N VAL A 186 -1.38 -3.89 -13.15
CA VAL A 186 -1.15 -5.35 -13.13
C VAL A 186 -0.39 -5.81 -14.35
N ALA A 187 -0.78 -5.29 -15.53
CA ALA A 187 -0.11 -5.61 -16.78
C ALA A 187 1.36 -5.17 -16.74
N SER A 188 1.67 -3.99 -16.19
CA SER A 188 3.05 -3.49 -16.10
C SER A 188 3.91 -4.30 -15.13
N VAL A 189 3.36 -4.67 -13.95
CA VAL A 189 4.06 -5.53 -12.98
C VAL A 189 4.30 -6.91 -13.56
N THR A 190 3.29 -7.51 -14.19
CA THR A 190 3.39 -8.83 -14.82
C THR A 190 4.42 -8.84 -15.95
N ALA A 191 4.41 -7.79 -16.79
CA ALA A 191 5.39 -7.63 -17.84
C ALA A 191 6.80 -7.46 -17.26
N SER A 192 6.98 -6.69 -16.18
CA SER A 192 8.28 -6.53 -15.53
C SER A 192 8.85 -7.86 -15.05
N VAL A 193 8.07 -8.63 -14.27
CA VAL A 193 8.47 -9.97 -13.79
C VAL A 193 8.76 -10.93 -14.94
N THR A 194 7.98 -10.86 -16.02
CA THR A 194 8.19 -11.72 -17.20
C THR A 194 9.51 -11.39 -17.89
N LEU A 195 9.85 -10.11 -18.04
CA LEU A 195 11.12 -9.69 -18.64
C LEU A 195 12.31 -10.08 -17.74
N GLU A 196 12.17 -9.97 -16.43
CA GLU A 196 13.17 -10.44 -15.47
C GLU A 196 13.38 -11.96 -15.61
N PHE A 197 12.30 -12.74 -15.69
CA PHE A 197 12.40 -14.19 -15.87
C PHE A 197 13.08 -14.57 -17.20
N ILE A 198 12.74 -13.86 -18.28
CA ILE A 198 13.40 -14.04 -19.59
C ILE A 198 14.88 -13.67 -19.49
N PHE A 199 15.23 -12.59 -18.79
CA PHE A 199 16.62 -12.21 -18.55
C PHE A 199 17.39 -13.32 -17.83
N VAL A 200 16.84 -13.89 -16.76
CA VAL A 200 17.47 -14.99 -16.02
C VAL A 200 17.68 -16.21 -16.94
N SER A 201 16.71 -16.49 -17.80
CA SER A 201 16.73 -17.64 -18.71
C SER A 201 17.68 -17.47 -19.91
N VAL A 202 17.77 -16.27 -20.48
CA VAL A 202 18.44 -16.00 -21.77
C VAL A 202 19.72 -15.16 -21.61
N ARG A 203 19.92 -14.52 -20.45
CA ARG A 203 21.06 -13.64 -20.09
C ARG A 203 21.29 -12.44 -21.01
N LEU A 204 20.21 -11.93 -21.60
CA LEU A 204 20.24 -10.72 -22.42
C LEU A 204 19.93 -9.47 -21.57
N HIS A 205 20.93 -8.65 -21.31
CA HIS A 205 20.81 -7.41 -20.50
C HIS A 205 19.75 -6.40 -21.01
N GLY A 206 19.31 -6.51 -22.27
CA GLY A 206 18.19 -5.71 -22.76
C GLY A 206 16.89 -5.94 -21.99
N TYR A 207 16.62 -7.17 -21.56
CA TYR A 207 15.43 -7.53 -20.78
C TYR A 207 15.51 -7.04 -19.34
N GLU A 208 16.70 -7.07 -18.74
CA GLU A 208 16.99 -6.49 -17.42
C GLU A 208 16.69 -4.98 -17.40
N ASN A 209 17.21 -4.24 -18.38
CA ASN A 209 16.94 -2.80 -18.50
C ASN A 209 15.44 -2.49 -18.71
N ALA A 210 14.77 -3.28 -19.54
CA ALA A 210 13.34 -3.11 -19.78
C ALA A 210 12.50 -3.41 -18.53
N SER A 211 12.89 -4.41 -17.73
CA SER A 211 12.28 -4.69 -16.43
C SER A 211 12.45 -3.52 -15.45
N TYR A 212 13.65 -2.94 -15.32
CA TYR A 212 13.86 -1.75 -14.50
C TYR A 212 12.94 -0.57 -14.88
N ILE A 213 12.76 -0.33 -16.18
CA ILE A 213 11.87 0.73 -16.66
C ILE A 213 10.42 0.41 -16.28
N LEU A 214 9.97 -0.84 -16.47
CA LEU A 214 8.62 -1.26 -16.12
C LEU A 214 8.35 -1.21 -14.62
N ASP A 215 9.35 -1.46 -13.78
CA ASP A 215 9.24 -1.30 -12.32
C ASP A 215 8.96 0.15 -11.94
N VAL A 216 9.73 1.07 -12.51
CA VAL A 216 9.53 2.52 -12.30
C VAL A 216 8.14 2.93 -12.79
N VAL A 217 7.76 2.52 -14.00
CA VAL A 217 6.44 2.81 -14.57
C VAL A 217 5.32 2.25 -13.67
N SER A 218 5.46 1.01 -13.18
CA SER A 218 4.51 0.38 -12.26
C SER A 218 4.37 1.18 -10.97
N ALA A 219 5.47 1.69 -10.41
CA ALA A 219 5.45 2.55 -9.22
C ALA A 219 4.65 3.84 -9.46
N TYR A 220 4.84 4.50 -10.60
CA TYR A 220 4.10 5.73 -10.94
C TYR A 220 2.62 5.47 -11.19
N ILE A 221 2.27 4.37 -11.87
CA ILE A 221 0.87 3.96 -12.05
C ILE A 221 0.26 3.65 -10.69
N PHE A 222 1.00 3.00 -9.79
CA PHE A 222 0.57 2.75 -8.43
C PHE A 222 0.30 4.05 -7.65
N PHE A 223 1.19 5.03 -7.72
CA PHE A 223 0.97 6.35 -7.09
C PHE A 223 -0.29 7.02 -7.63
N LEU A 224 -0.50 6.99 -8.95
CA LEU A 224 -1.72 7.48 -9.59
C LEU A 224 -2.96 6.74 -9.06
N PHE A 225 -2.88 5.42 -8.98
CA PHE A 225 -3.96 4.58 -8.44
C PHE A 225 -4.33 5.01 -7.01
N ILE A 226 -3.34 5.22 -6.13
CA ILE A 226 -3.57 5.73 -4.77
C ILE A 226 -4.25 7.10 -4.79
N PHE A 227 -3.83 8.03 -5.66
CA PHE A 227 -4.48 9.34 -5.74
C PHE A 227 -5.94 9.27 -6.18
N LEU A 228 -6.28 8.35 -7.10
CA LEU A 228 -7.66 8.10 -7.49
C LEU A 228 -8.53 7.62 -6.33
N GLN A 229 -7.94 7.03 -5.28
CA GLN A 229 -8.65 6.60 -4.08
C GLN A 229 -9.16 7.74 -3.18
N PHE A 230 -8.71 8.98 -3.40
CA PHE A 230 -9.20 10.15 -2.65
C PHE A 230 -10.41 10.84 -3.31
N HIS A 231 -10.84 10.34 -4.47
CA HIS A 231 -11.95 10.92 -5.23
C HIS A 231 -13.19 10.04 -5.14
N HIS A 232 -14.25 10.59 -4.54
CA HIS A 232 -15.51 9.90 -4.25
C HIS A 232 -16.21 9.33 -5.50
N VAL A 233 -16.04 9.99 -6.65
CA VAL A 233 -16.63 9.59 -7.94
C VAL A 233 -16.18 8.18 -8.36
N ASN A 234 -15.03 7.72 -7.86
CA ASN A 234 -14.48 6.41 -8.20
C ASN A 234 -15.06 5.26 -7.38
N PHE A 235 -15.84 5.52 -6.33
CA PHE A 235 -16.33 4.51 -5.40
C PHE A 235 -17.85 4.49 -5.31
N LYS A 236 -18.41 3.28 -5.20
CA LYS A 236 -19.80 3.14 -4.75
C LYS A 236 -19.91 3.65 -3.30
N PRO A 237 -20.96 4.41 -2.95
CA PRO A 237 -21.22 4.73 -1.56
C PRO A 237 -21.33 3.42 -0.78
N GLU A 238 -20.66 3.35 0.37
CA GLU A 238 -20.74 2.17 1.24
C GLU A 238 -22.21 2.03 1.64
N GLU A 239 -22.89 0.98 1.17
CA GLU A 239 -24.25 0.70 1.63
C GLU A 239 -24.15 0.63 3.16
N PRO A 240 -24.96 1.41 3.89
CA PRO A 240 -25.00 1.26 5.34
C PRO A 240 -25.33 -0.20 5.56
N LYS A 241 -24.38 -0.96 6.13
CA LYS A 241 -24.65 -2.32 6.58
C LYS A 241 -25.89 -2.19 7.43
N ARG A 242 -27.05 -2.58 6.88
CA ARG A 242 -28.25 -2.83 7.68
C ARG A 242 -27.71 -3.69 8.79
N GLN A 243 -27.69 -3.16 10.01
CA GLN A 243 -27.60 -3.98 11.19
C GLN A 243 -28.65 -5.05 10.93
N ARG A 244 -28.22 -6.25 10.55
CA ARG A 244 -29.12 -7.40 10.47
C ARG A 244 -29.66 -7.46 11.88
N GLY A 245 -30.92 -7.05 11.99
CA GLY A 245 -31.53 -6.77 13.26
C GLY A 245 -31.41 -8.01 14.12
N ASN A 246 -30.83 -7.83 15.30
CA ASN A 246 -31.45 -8.43 16.47
C ASN A 246 -32.74 -7.63 16.74
N ALA A 247 -33.68 -7.69 15.80
CA ALA A 247 -35.07 -7.45 16.10
C ALA A 247 -35.51 -8.71 16.85
N PRO A 248 -35.96 -8.61 18.11
CA PRO A 248 -36.53 -9.77 18.77
C PRO A 248 -37.67 -10.30 17.90
N PRO A 249 -37.85 -11.63 17.80
CA PRO A 249 -38.90 -12.21 16.98
C PRO A 249 -40.24 -11.63 17.41
N VAL A 250 -40.90 -10.98 16.46
CA VAL A 250 -42.28 -10.53 16.60
C VAL A 250 -43.15 -11.79 16.63
N GLY A 251 -43.68 -12.11 17.80
CA GLY A 251 -44.89 -12.91 17.95
C GLY A 251 -44.71 -14.31 18.53
N THR A 252 -44.81 -14.42 19.86
CA THR A 252 -45.73 -15.38 20.46
C THR A 252 -46.34 -14.74 21.71
N SER A 253 -47.65 -14.56 21.64
CA SER A 253 -48.51 -14.10 22.72
C SER A 253 -48.47 -15.12 23.87
N TYR A 254 -48.11 -14.68 25.07
CA TYR A 254 -48.51 -15.35 26.30
C TYR A 254 -49.10 -14.31 27.24
N THR A 255 -50.43 -14.27 27.26
CA THR A 255 -51.26 -13.70 28.30
C THR A 255 -51.13 -14.58 29.55
N THR A 256 -50.39 -14.13 30.56
CA THR A 256 -50.63 -14.54 31.95
C THR A 256 -50.22 -13.44 32.93
N THR A 257 -51.23 -12.69 33.37
CA THR A 257 -51.47 -12.18 34.73
C THR A 257 -50.33 -12.24 35.76
N LEU A 258 -49.75 -11.09 36.14
CA LEU A 258 -49.83 -10.47 37.49
C LEU A 258 -48.79 -9.35 37.65
N GLY A 259 -49.21 -8.18 38.14
CA GLY A 259 -48.34 -7.25 38.90
C GLY A 259 -47.83 -5.99 38.18
N ARG A 260 -48.54 -4.86 38.39
CA ARG A 260 -48.06 -3.48 38.68
C ARG A 260 -46.56 -3.20 38.41
N ILE A 261 -46.11 -2.15 37.73
CA ILE A 261 -46.49 -0.72 37.80
C ILE A 261 -46.23 -0.08 36.42
N ILE A 262 -47.24 0.52 35.81
CA ILE A 262 -47.09 1.38 34.63
C ILE A 262 -46.74 2.79 35.12
N VAL A 263 -45.51 3.22 34.86
CA VAL A 263 -45.13 4.64 34.94
C VAL A 263 -45.53 5.29 33.60
N PRO A 264 -46.45 6.26 33.55
CA PRO A 264 -46.83 6.89 32.29
C PRO A 264 -45.67 7.78 31.79
N ARG A 265 -45.17 7.51 30.57
CA ARG A 265 -44.37 8.47 29.81
C ARG A 265 -45.27 9.60 29.29
N PRO A 266 -44.83 10.87 29.37
CA PRO A 266 -45.61 12.00 28.92
C PRO A 266 -45.86 11.96 27.41
N ALA A 267 -47.09 12.34 27.03
CA ALA A 267 -47.58 12.41 25.67
C ALA A 267 -46.79 13.46 24.86
N TYR A 268 -46.26 13.06 23.70
CA TYR A 268 -45.77 13.99 22.69
C TYR A 268 -46.94 14.73 22.06
N THR A 269 -47.04 16.02 22.34
CA THR A 269 -47.96 16.96 21.70
C THR A 269 -47.60 17.09 20.22
N LYS A 270 -48.49 16.62 19.34
CA LYS A 270 -48.47 16.95 17.90
C LYS A 270 -48.77 18.44 17.73
N THR A 271 -47.76 19.22 17.40
CA THR A 271 -47.92 20.59 16.90
C THR A 271 -48.44 20.54 15.46
N THR A 272 -49.73 20.74 15.29
CA THR A 272 -50.38 21.07 14.02
C THR A 272 -49.91 22.45 13.55
N ARG A 273 -49.07 22.47 12.52
CA ARG A 273 -48.63 23.68 11.83
C ARG A 273 -49.78 24.17 10.92
N ARG A 274 -50.53 25.19 11.38
CA ARG A 274 -51.55 25.88 10.58
C ARG A 274 -50.84 26.87 9.64
N ARG A 275 -51.06 26.72 8.34
CA ARG A 275 -50.74 27.72 7.31
C ARG A 275 -51.58 28.98 7.56
N ARG A 276 -50.93 30.14 7.55
CA ARG A 276 -51.31 31.34 6.80
C ARG A 276 -50.07 32.20 6.64
#